data_AF-A0A9X6B5L4-F1
#
_entry.id   AF-A0A9X6B5L4-F1
#
_cell.length_a   1.000
_cell.length_b   1.000
_cell.length_c   1.000
_cell.angle_alpha   90.00
_cell.angle_beta   90.00
_cell.angle_gamma   90.00
#
_symmetry.space_group_name_H-M   'P 1'
#
loop_
_entity.id
_entity.type
_entity.pdbx_description
1 polymer ?
#
loop_
_entity_poly.entity_id
_entity_poly.type
_entity_poly.pdbx_seq_one_letter_code
_entity_poly.pdbx_strand_id
1 'polypeptide(L)'
;MKLNKIMYGTLLSTALLSSQYVMTTPTYAAENTGVVWEDKNQNGKMDAGESGINNIKMDLFTINGSLIKSSTTDSQGKYSFGDVADGKYYAKVNVPQNYRFGGSVPYFGSDGLTKYITVTQNNLKDLNVGLVKINDQQIEQQFKWSLVGYMDNEFVNMTFTPKNLELQIKFNLSIPNIYSTNSHYANIKVKKSTGEVVYDRAINNAQQLADESKMIPMKAGYTIEIAHTEGDRLRYTIDNGETTKLGSPYTAVIKKYEVTKNSLKELQ
;
A
#
# COMPACT_ATOMS: atom_id res chain seq x y z
N MET A 1 12.27 56.99 -87.31
CA MET A 1 13.41 56.28 -87.94
C MET A 1 14.49 56.17 -86.86
N LYS A 2 14.85 55.03 -86.27
CA LYS A 2 14.87 53.63 -86.69
C LYS A 2 14.30 52.72 -85.57
N LEU A 3 13.52 51.72 -85.96
CA LEU A 3 13.45 50.45 -85.24
C LEU A 3 14.69 49.63 -85.62
N ASN A 4 15.24 48.86 -84.69
CA ASN A 4 15.63 47.48 -84.99
C ASN A 4 15.52 46.62 -83.73
N LYS A 5 14.84 45.50 -83.93
CA LYS A 5 14.38 44.50 -82.98
C LYS A 5 15.33 43.31 -83.11
N ILE A 6 15.83 42.78 -81.99
CA ILE A 6 16.26 41.38 -81.90
C ILE A 6 15.72 40.83 -80.57
N MET A 7 14.79 39.88 -80.68
CA MET A 7 14.39 38.94 -79.63
C MET A 7 15.31 37.71 -79.72
N TYR A 8 15.59 37.02 -78.62
CA TYR A 8 15.28 35.58 -78.40
C TYR A 8 15.84 35.09 -77.04
N GLY A 9 14.98 34.39 -76.28
CA GLY A 9 15.31 33.41 -75.23
C GLY A 9 15.65 33.98 -73.84
N THR A 10 15.12 33.52 -72.71
CA THR A 10 14.46 32.24 -72.35
C THR A 10 13.56 32.46 -71.12
N LEU A 11 12.51 31.65 -70.98
CA LEU A 11 11.75 31.45 -69.74
C LEU A 11 12.69 30.99 -68.62
N LEU A 12 12.56 31.55 -67.42
CA LEU A 12 12.73 30.71 -66.22
C LEU A 12 11.68 31.03 -65.15
N SER A 13 11.08 29.92 -64.74
CA SER A 13 10.00 29.71 -63.80
C SER A 13 10.38 30.11 -62.37
N THR A 14 9.32 30.36 -61.60
CA THR A 14 9.22 30.63 -60.16
C THR A 14 10.13 29.79 -59.25
N ALA A 15 10.57 30.41 -58.15
CA ALA A 15 10.70 29.73 -56.86
C ALA A 15 10.48 30.75 -55.72
N LEU A 16 9.27 30.77 -55.15
CA LEU A 16 9.07 31.21 -53.77
C LEU A 16 9.65 30.10 -52.89
N LEU A 17 10.78 30.37 -52.23
CA LEU A 17 11.27 29.50 -51.16
C LEU A 17 10.32 29.65 -49.96
N SER A 18 9.23 28.87 -49.94
CA SER A 18 8.57 28.60 -48.67
C SER A 18 9.54 27.72 -47.88
N SER A 19 10.28 28.33 -46.95
CA SER A 19 10.94 27.57 -45.89
C SER A 19 9.83 26.87 -45.10
N GLN A 20 9.56 25.61 -45.44
CA GLN A 20 8.83 24.73 -44.56
C GLN A 20 9.74 24.50 -43.36
N TYR A 21 9.50 25.26 -42.28
CA TYR A 21 10.07 24.92 -40.99
C TYR A 21 9.37 23.63 -40.56
N VAL A 22 9.97 22.49 -40.91
CA VAL A 22 9.57 21.21 -40.33
C VAL A 22 10.03 21.27 -38.88
N MET A 23 9.12 21.60 -37.97
CA MET A 23 9.30 21.31 -36.54
C MET A 23 9.30 19.78 -36.41
N THR A 24 10.42 19.13 -36.73
CA THR A 24 10.64 17.77 -36.23
C THR A 24 10.83 17.93 -34.73
N THR A 25 9.80 17.67 -33.93
CA THR A 25 10.01 17.40 -32.51
C THR A 25 11.06 16.29 -32.47
N PRO A 26 12.22 16.48 -31.84
CA PRO A 26 13.15 15.38 -31.66
C PRO A 26 12.36 14.28 -30.95
N THR A 27 12.14 13.15 -31.63
CA THR A 27 11.69 11.92 -30.99
C THR A 27 12.86 11.48 -30.13
N TYR A 28 12.99 12.07 -28.94
CA TYR A 28 13.72 11.41 -27.88
C TYR A 28 13.04 10.06 -27.70
N ALA A 29 13.79 8.96 -27.86
CA ALA A 29 13.37 7.67 -27.34
C ALA A 29 13.34 7.82 -25.81
N ALA A 30 12.24 8.38 -25.32
CA ALA A 30 12.09 8.86 -23.98
C ALA A 30 11.31 7.80 -23.21
N GLU A 31 12.06 6.90 -22.57
CA GLU A 31 11.46 5.75 -21.90
C GLU A 31 11.20 6.13 -20.43
N ASN A 32 9.95 6.49 -20.13
CA ASN A 32 9.47 6.68 -18.76
C ASN A 32 9.48 5.33 -18.03
N THR A 33 10.63 4.93 -17.46
CA THR A 33 10.98 3.54 -17.12
C THR A 33 11.43 3.35 -15.68
N GLY A 34 11.37 2.10 -15.26
CA GLY A 34 12.01 1.64 -14.04
C GLY A 34 12.14 0.12 -13.98
N VAL A 35 12.70 -0.35 -12.88
CA VAL A 35 12.90 -1.77 -12.56
C VAL A 35 12.36 -2.09 -11.17
N VAL A 36 11.64 -3.20 -11.04
CA VAL A 36 11.28 -3.80 -9.76
C VAL A 36 12.15 -5.05 -9.58
N TRP A 37 12.86 -5.18 -8.46
CA TRP A 37 13.71 -6.34 -8.19
C TRP A 37 13.57 -6.85 -6.75
N GLU A 38 14.04 -8.07 -6.52
CA GLU A 38 14.14 -8.68 -5.19
C GLU A 38 15.38 -8.15 -4.46
N ASP A 39 15.17 -7.21 -3.53
CA ASP A 39 16.19 -6.59 -2.68
C ASP A 39 16.53 -7.53 -1.52
N LYS A 40 17.41 -8.48 -1.76
CA LYS A 40 17.70 -9.60 -0.84
C LYS A 40 18.46 -9.13 0.39
N ASN A 41 19.32 -8.13 0.22
CA ASN A 41 20.14 -7.59 1.31
C ASN A 41 19.52 -6.35 1.98
N GLN A 42 18.38 -5.88 1.48
CA GLN A 42 17.60 -4.76 2.03
C GLN A 42 18.33 -3.42 2.00
N ASN A 43 19.34 -3.27 1.13
CA ASN A 43 20.12 -2.05 1.03
C ASN A 43 19.48 -1.02 0.08
N GLY A 44 18.39 -1.41 -0.57
CA GLY A 44 17.63 -0.59 -1.50
C GLY A 44 18.25 -0.48 -2.88
N LYS A 45 19.47 -0.93 -3.14
CA LYS A 45 20.12 -0.86 -4.46
C LYS A 45 19.96 -2.19 -5.18
N MET A 46 19.96 -2.14 -6.52
CA MET A 46 19.98 -3.38 -7.31
C MET A 46 21.42 -3.88 -7.39
N ASP A 47 21.71 -4.97 -6.70
CA ASP A 47 23.03 -5.59 -6.66
C ASP A 47 23.16 -6.80 -7.60
N ALA A 48 24.41 -7.19 -7.89
CA ALA A 48 24.68 -8.40 -8.65
C ALA A 48 24.10 -9.64 -7.94
N GLY A 49 23.31 -10.43 -8.67
CA GLY A 49 22.63 -11.63 -8.13
C GLY A 49 21.22 -11.39 -7.61
N GLU A 50 20.75 -10.14 -7.63
CA GLU A 50 19.35 -9.81 -7.42
C GLU A 50 18.57 -9.86 -8.74
N SER A 51 17.36 -10.41 -8.68
CA SER A 51 16.56 -10.69 -9.87
C SER A 51 15.39 -9.72 -9.97
N GLY A 52 15.05 -9.33 -11.20
CA GLY A 52 13.82 -8.58 -11.46
C GLY A 52 12.58 -9.38 -11.08
N ILE A 53 11.52 -8.69 -10.66
CA ILE A 53 10.25 -9.31 -10.28
C ILE A 53 9.21 -9.06 -11.37
N ASN A 54 8.72 -10.14 -11.97
CA ASN A 54 7.70 -10.13 -13.01
C ASN A 54 6.30 -9.84 -12.45
N ASN A 55 5.40 -9.32 -13.29
CA ASN A 55 3.98 -9.14 -13.01
C ASN A 55 3.66 -8.16 -11.86
N ILE A 56 4.51 -7.17 -11.63
CA ILE A 56 4.26 -6.09 -10.67
C ILE A 56 3.59 -4.95 -11.40
N LYS A 57 2.39 -4.58 -10.95
CA LYS A 57 1.62 -3.48 -11.52
C LYS A 57 2.14 -2.14 -10.99
N MET A 58 2.47 -1.25 -11.91
CA MET A 58 2.87 0.14 -11.68
C MET A 58 1.79 1.07 -12.20
N ASP A 59 1.39 2.06 -11.41
CA ASP A 59 0.38 3.06 -11.77
C ASP A 59 0.97 4.47 -11.71
N LEU A 60 0.58 5.35 -12.63
CA LEU A 60 0.99 6.76 -12.67
C LEU A 60 -0.25 7.65 -12.57
N PHE A 61 -0.22 8.62 -11.67
CA PHE A 61 -1.33 9.52 -11.37
C PHE A 61 -0.95 10.99 -11.53
N THR A 62 -1.92 11.82 -11.88
CA THR A 62 -1.80 13.29 -11.72
C THR A 62 -1.72 13.69 -10.25
N ILE A 63 -1.28 14.91 -9.96
CA ILE A 63 -1.29 15.47 -8.59
C ILE A 63 -2.68 15.47 -7.93
N ASN A 64 -3.76 15.44 -8.71
CA ASN A 64 -5.14 15.42 -8.23
C ASN A 64 -5.68 13.99 -8.03
N GLY A 65 -4.84 12.97 -8.24
CA GLY A 65 -5.20 11.56 -8.01
C GLY A 65 -5.87 10.85 -9.17
N SER A 66 -6.01 11.48 -10.35
CA SER A 66 -6.50 10.82 -11.56
C SER A 66 -5.44 9.89 -12.15
N LEU A 67 -5.80 8.62 -12.41
CA LEU A 67 -4.93 7.64 -13.07
C LEU A 67 -4.67 8.07 -14.52
N ILE A 68 -3.40 8.13 -14.91
CA ILE A 68 -2.94 8.49 -16.26
C ILE A 68 -2.55 7.25 -17.04
N LYS A 69 -1.73 6.39 -16.44
CA LYS A 69 -1.24 5.15 -17.08
C LYS A 69 -0.99 4.05 -16.07
N SER A 70 -0.99 2.82 -16.56
CA SER A 70 -0.53 1.64 -15.84
C SER A 70 0.46 0.87 -16.72
N SER A 71 1.43 0.21 -16.09
CA SER A 71 2.34 -0.75 -16.71
C SER A 71 2.52 -1.95 -15.81
N THR A 72 2.93 -3.08 -16.37
CA THR A 72 3.31 -4.27 -15.60
C THR A 72 4.76 -4.60 -15.90
N THR A 73 5.50 -5.06 -14.89
CA THR A 73 6.89 -5.49 -15.11
C THR A 73 6.99 -6.77 -15.92
N ASP A 74 8.02 -6.84 -16.75
CA ASP A 74 8.38 -8.03 -17.52
C ASP A 74 9.19 -9.06 -16.70
N SER A 75 9.66 -10.13 -17.36
CA SER A 75 10.45 -11.19 -16.72
C SER A 75 11.79 -10.73 -16.13
N GLN A 76 12.27 -9.55 -16.52
CA GLN A 76 13.48 -8.91 -16.00
C GLN A 76 13.14 -7.79 -14.99
N GLY A 77 11.87 -7.66 -14.60
CA GLY A 77 11.40 -6.63 -13.68
C GLY A 77 11.26 -5.24 -14.30
N LYS A 78 11.45 -5.09 -15.62
CA LYS A 78 11.44 -3.79 -16.29
C LYS A 78 10.01 -3.38 -16.64
N TYR A 79 9.71 -2.09 -16.59
CA TYR A 79 8.45 -1.53 -17.03
C TYR A 79 8.62 -0.15 -17.68
N SER A 80 7.63 0.29 -18.44
CA SER A 80 7.61 1.61 -19.07
C SER A 80 6.20 2.18 -19.16
N PHE A 81 6.03 3.47 -18.85
CA PHE A 81 4.78 4.19 -19.11
C PHE A 81 4.70 4.72 -20.56
N GLY A 82 5.71 4.48 -21.41
CA GLY A 82 5.79 5.06 -22.76
C GLY A 82 5.78 6.60 -22.70
N ASP A 83 5.13 7.26 -23.66
CA ASP A 83 5.07 8.73 -23.69
C ASP A 83 4.17 9.30 -22.58
N VAL A 84 4.70 10.22 -21.78
CA VAL A 84 3.99 10.92 -20.70
C VAL A 84 4.23 12.41 -20.86
N ALA A 85 3.17 13.16 -21.15
CA ALA A 85 3.24 14.60 -21.34
C ALA A 85 3.87 15.32 -20.14
N ASP A 86 4.58 16.42 -20.43
CA ASP A 86 5.21 17.25 -19.43
C ASP A 86 4.23 17.69 -18.32
N GLY A 87 4.63 17.55 -17.06
CA GLY A 87 3.76 17.80 -15.93
C GLY A 87 4.26 17.24 -14.61
N LYS A 88 3.45 17.36 -13.56
CA LYS A 88 3.71 16.79 -12.25
C LYS A 88 2.79 15.60 -11.98
N TYR A 89 3.37 14.52 -11.47
CA TYR A 89 2.71 13.24 -11.26
C TYR A 89 3.16 12.60 -9.95
N TYR A 90 2.57 11.47 -9.58
CA TYR A 90 3.16 10.52 -8.64
C TYR A 90 2.90 9.10 -9.14
N ALA A 91 3.82 8.18 -8.84
CA ALA A 91 3.66 6.78 -9.20
C ALA A 91 3.32 5.93 -7.98
N LYS A 92 2.68 4.77 -8.21
CA LYS A 92 2.36 3.77 -7.22
C LYS A 92 2.84 2.39 -7.68
N VAL A 93 3.56 1.70 -6.82
CA VAL A 93 3.84 0.26 -6.98
C VAL A 93 2.77 -0.55 -6.26
N ASN A 94 2.18 -1.54 -6.94
CA ASN A 94 1.25 -2.48 -6.32
C ASN A 94 2.04 -3.68 -5.81
N VAL A 95 2.67 -3.51 -4.65
CA VAL A 95 3.49 -4.56 -3.99
C VAL A 95 2.65 -5.80 -3.72
N PRO A 96 3.04 -7.03 -4.07
CA PRO A 96 2.27 -8.24 -3.77
C PRO A 96 2.31 -8.64 -2.30
N GLN A 97 1.46 -9.56 -1.89
CA GLN A 97 1.27 -9.94 -0.48
C GLN A 97 2.54 -10.55 0.15
N ASN A 98 3.25 -11.36 -0.63
CA ASN A 98 4.51 -12.02 -0.25
C ASN A 98 5.74 -11.12 -0.43
N TYR A 99 5.54 -9.80 -0.53
CA TYR A 99 6.62 -8.83 -0.57
C TYR A 99 6.33 -7.68 0.41
N ARG A 100 7.41 -7.03 0.86
CA ARG A 100 7.38 -5.70 1.48
C ARG A 100 8.41 -4.82 0.81
N PHE A 101 8.38 -3.53 1.12
CA PHE A 101 9.49 -2.65 0.82
C PHE A 101 10.76 -3.10 1.55
N GLY A 102 11.88 -3.08 0.84
CA GLY A 102 13.21 -3.32 1.39
C GLY A 102 13.80 -2.06 2.00
N GLY A 103 14.69 -1.41 1.25
CA GLY A 103 15.27 -0.10 1.56
C GLY A 103 15.14 0.87 0.38
N SER A 104 15.25 2.17 0.64
CA SER A 104 14.90 3.25 -0.29
C SER A 104 15.90 3.50 -1.42
N VAL A 105 15.42 3.62 -2.67
CA VAL A 105 16.00 4.55 -3.66
C VAL A 105 14.96 5.06 -4.65
N PRO A 106 15.12 6.31 -5.07
CA PRO A 106 14.95 7.48 -4.21
C PRO A 106 13.47 7.91 -4.14
N TYR A 107 12.56 7.19 -4.82
CA TYR A 107 11.23 7.70 -5.11
C TYR A 107 10.16 7.15 -4.18
N PHE A 108 10.07 5.83 -4.01
CA PHE A 108 8.95 5.18 -3.32
C PHE A 108 9.10 5.18 -1.79
N GLY A 109 8.06 5.65 -1.10
CA GLY A 109 7.87 5.47 0.33
C GLY A 109 7.39 4.06 0.69
N SER A 110 7.31 3.76 1.99
CA SER A 110 6.78 2.49 2.51
C SER A 110 5.30 2.27 2.22
N ASP A 111 4.58 3.32 1.83
CA ASP A 111 3.21 3.30 1.32
C ASP A 111 3.11 2.91 -0.16
N GLY A 112 4.25 2.76 -0.83
CA GLY A 112 4.36 2.46 -2.25
C GLY A 112 4.02 3.61 -3.16
N LEU A 113 4.01 4.84 -2.65
CA LEU A 113 3.84 6.05 -3.43
C LEU A 113 5.18 6.76 -3.60
N THR A 114 5.38 7.39 -4.75
CA THR A 114 6.44 8.37 -4.89
C THR A 114 6.01 9.70 -4.27
N LYS A 115 6.99 10.55 -3.94
CA LYS A 115 6.73 12.01 -3.91
C LYS A 115 6.30 12.50 -5.30
N TYR A 116 5.84 13.74 -5.40
CA TYR A 116 5.55 14.31 -6.71
C TYR A 116 6.81 14.35 -7.58
N ILE A 117 6.73 13.74 -8.76
CA ILE A 117 7.76 13.69 -9.79
C ILE A 117 7.39 14.66 -10.91
N THR A 118 8.38 15.37 -11.46
CA THR A 118 8.17 16.25 -12.61
C THR A 118 8.68 15.53 -13.85
N VAL A 119 7.81 15.37 -14.85
CA VAL A 119 8.15 14.86 -16.17
C VAL A 119 8.38 16.05 -17.09
N THR A 120 9.54 16.08 -17.74
CA THR A 120 9.89 17.05 -18.78
C THR A 120 10.53 16.32 -19.94
N GLN A 121 10.12 16.62 -21.17
CA GLN A 121 10.64 15.98 -22.38
C GLN A 121 10.53 14.44 -22.31
N ASN A 122 9.44 13.92 -21.74
CA ASN A 122 9.21 12.49 -21.51
C ASN A 122 10.35 11.77 -20.73
N ASN A 123 11.13 12.49 -19.92
CA ASN A 123 12.30 11.93 -19.23
C ASN A 123 11.99 11.59 -17.76
N LEU A 124 11.31 10.47 -17.54
CA LEU A 124 11.11 9.88 -16.22
C LEU A 124 11.91 8.58 -16.11
N LYS A 125 13.18 8.64 -15.73
CA LYS A 125 14.04 7.46 -15.58
C LYS A 125 14.25 7.10 -14.12
N ASP A 126 14.64 5.85 -13.91
CA ASP A 126 15.06 5.31 -12.62
C ASP A 126 13.97 5.26 -11.55
N LEU A 127 12.68 5.10 -11.93
CA LEU A 127 11.62 4.75 -10.96
C LEU A 127 11.76 3.29 -10.52
N ASN A 128 12.87 3.02 -9.90
CA ASN A 128 13.32 1.72 -9.45
C ASN A 128 12.73 1.45 -8.05
N VAL A 129 12.34 0.20 -7.78
CA VAL A 129 11.88 -0.22 -6.46
C VAL A 129 12.38 -1.62 -6.08
N GLY A 130 13.06 -1.68 -4.94
CA GLY A 130 13.50 -2.92 -4.31
C GLY A 130 12.41 -3.47 -3.38
N LEU A 131 12.03 -4.72 -3.61
CA LEU A 131 11.07 -5.44 -2.77
C LEU A 131 11.75 -6.61 -2.06
N VAL A 132 11.50 -6.75 -0.76
CA VAL A 132 11.96 -7.90 0.03
C VAL A 132 10.88 -8.96 -0.02
N LYS A 133 11.24 -10.15 -0.49
CA LYS A 133 10.37 -11.31 -0.41
C LYS A 133 10.17 -11.72 1.04
N ILE A 134 8.92 -11.94 1.40
CA ILE A 134 8.50 -12.46 2.69
C ILE A 134 8.29 -13.96 2.52
N ASN A 135 8.77 -14.76 3.47
CA ASN A 135 8.56 -16.20 3.40
C ASN A 135 7.09 -16.55 3.71
N ASP A 136 6.63 -17.71 3.23
CA ASP A 136 5.23 -18.11 3.38
C ASP A 136 4.80 -18.23 4.86
N GLN A 137 5.73 -18.58 5.74
CA GLN A 137 5.50 -18.64 7.19
C GLN A 137 5.18 -17.26 7.79
N GLN A 138 5.84 -16.20 7.32
CA GLN A 138 5.63 -14.83 7.80
C GLN A 138 4.31 -14.24 7.32
N ILE A 139 3.80 -14.62 6.14
CA ILE A 139 2.47 -14.17 5.67
C ILE A 139 1.32 -14.99 6.27
N GLU A 140 1.58 -16.22 6.69
CA GLU A 140 0.63 -17.10 7.39
C GLU A 140 0.55 -16.83 8.91
N GLN A 141 1.46 -16.01 9.43
CA GLN A 141 1.48 -15.59 10.83
C GLN A 141 0.11 -15.06 11.28
N GLN A 142 -0.40 -15.61 12.37
CA GLN A 142 -1.65 -15.20 12.99
C GLN A 142 -1.40 -14.29 14.17
N PHE A 143 -2.12 -13.18 14.21
CA PHE A 143 -2.11 -12.26 15.33
C PHE A 143 -3.38 -12.46 16.15
N LYS A 144 -3.21 -12.93 17.38
CA LYS A 144 -4.31 -13.37 18.23
C LYS A 144 -4.45 -12.45 19.43
N TRP A 145 -5.67 -12.02 19.73
CA TRP A 145 -6.01 -11.37 20.99
C TRP A 145 -6.99 -12.22 21.76
N SER A 146 -6.82 -12.24 23.07
CA SER A 146 -7.73 -12.88 24.02
C SER A 146 -8.13 -11.85 25.06
N LEU A 147 -9.43 -11.66 25.22
CA LEU A 147 -9.99 -10.86 26.30
C LEU A 147 -10.53 -11.85 27.33
N VAL A 148 -9.94 -11.80 28.53
CA VAL A 148 -10.31 -12.70 29.62
C VAL A 148 -11.04 -11.96 30.73
N GLY A 149 -12.02 -12.62 31.31
CA GLY A 149 -12.94 -12.05 32.27
C GLY A 149 -12.64 -12.50 33.69
N TYR A 150 -13.69 -12.59 34.50
CA TYR A 150 -13.64 -13.19 35.83
C TYR A 150 -13.08 -14.62 35.77
N MET A 151 -12.18 -14.94 36.71
CA MET A 151 -11.43 -16.21 36.76
C MET A 151 -10.60 -16.50 35.49
N ASP A 152 -10.20 -15.47 34.75
CA ASP A 152 -9.45 -15.59 33.50
C ASP A 152 -10.19 -16.40 32.41
N ASN A 153 -11.52 -16.47 32.48
CA ASN A 153 -12.33 -17.10 31.44
C ASN A 153 -12.31 -16.24 30.16
N GLU A 154 -11.88 -16.81 29.04
CA GLU A 154 -11.90 -16.12 27.75
C GLU A 154 -13.33 -15.91 27.27
N PHE A 155 -13.72 -14.66 27.11
CA PHE A 155 -15.06 -14.28 26.61
C PHE A 155 -15.02 -13.78 25.17
N VAL A 156 -13.86 -13.29 24.71
CA VAL A 156 -13.61 -13.01 23.28
C VAL A 156 -12.24 -13.51 22.87
N ASN A 157 -12.20 -14.18 21.70
CA ASN A 157 -10.97 -14.37 20.95
C ASN A 157 -11.04 -13.61 19.62
N MET A 158 -9.89 -13.16 19.15
CA MET A 158 -9.76 -12.54 17.85
C MET A 158 -8.52 -13.04 17.15
N THR A 159 -8.63 -13.29 15.85
CA THR A 159 -7.51 -13.75 15.02
C THR A 159 -7.47 -12.93 13.74
N PHE A 160 -6.38 -12.18 13.55
CA PHE A 160 -6.08 -11.55 12.26
C PHE A 160 -5.08 -12.40 11.48
N THR A 161 -5.43 -12.71 10.23
CA THR A 161 -4.57 -13.48 9.31
C THR A 161 -4.20 -12.61 8.11
N PRO A 162 -2.95 -12.14 7.98
CA PRO A 162 -2.52 -11.25 6.91
C PRO A 162 -2.68 -11.86 5.52
N LYS A 163 -2.39 -13.17 5.34
CA LYS A 163 -2.52 -13.87 4.05
C LYS A 163 -3.86 -13.61 3.35
N ASN A 164 -4.96 -13.58 4.10
CA ASN A 164 -6.30 -13.35 3.56
C ASN A 164 -6.82 -11.93 3.82
N LEU A 165 -6.11 -11.13 4.64
CA LEU A 165 -6.59 -9.87 5.18
C LEU A 165 -7.96 -10.04 5.88
N GLU A 166 -8.06 -10.99 6.79
CA GLU A 166 -9.30 -11.30 7.50
C GLU A 166 -9.11 -11.20 9.01
N LEU A 167 -10.05 -10.54 9.69
CA LEU A 167 -10.17 -10.52 11.14
C LEU A 167 -11.38 -11.37 11.55
N GLN A 168 -11.13 -12.47 12.26
CA GLN A 168 -12.15 -13.23 12.95
C GLN A 168 -12.30 -12.71 14.38
N ILE A 169 -13.53 -12.55 14.85
CA ILE A 169 -13.87 -12.22 16.23
C ILE A 169 -14.87 -13.28 16.70
N LYS A 170 -14.53 -14.06 17.71
CA LYS A 170 -15.45 -15.02 18.35
C LYS A 170 -15.81 -14.52 19.74
N PHE A 171 -17.09 -14.50 20.03
CA PHE A 171 -17.64 -14.32 21.36
C PHE A 171 -18.01 -15.69 21.91
N ASN A 172 -17.55 -15.99 23.12
CA ASN A 172 -17.91 -17.22 23.81
C ASN A 172 -19.14 -16.96 24.69
N LEU A 173 -20.07 -17.91 24.75
CA LEU A 173 -21.21 -17.86 25.67
C LEU A 173 -20.73 -17.73 27.11
N SER A 174 -20.81 -16.53 27.67
CA SER A 174 -20.19 -16.19 28.96
C SER A 174 -20.74 -14.87 29.52
N ILE A 175 -20.49 -14.64 30.81
CA ILE A 175 -20.63 -13.32 31.44
C ILE A 175 -19.21 -12.83 31.73
N PRO A 176 -18.71 -11.79 31.03
CA PRO A 176 -17.30 -11.37 31.11
C PRO A 176 -16.87 -11.02 32.53
N ASN A 177 -17.70 -10.29 33.27
CA ASN A 177 -17.47 -9.96 34.66
C ASN A 177 -18.82 -9.96 35.39
N ILE A 178 -18.91 -10.69 36.49
CA ILE A 178 -20.13 -10.78 37.30
C ILE A 178 -20.34 -9.56 38.22
N TYR A 179 -19.30 -8.75 38.42
CA TYR A 179 -19.32 -7.57 39.27
C TYR A 179 -19.55 -6.29 38.45
N SER A 180 -20.18 -5.30 39.09
CA SER A 180 -20.60 -4.02 38.50
C SER A 180 -21.68 -4.16 37.43
N THR A 181 -22.87 -3.62 37.70
CA THR A 181 -23.99 -3.68 36.74
C THR A 181 -23.75 -2.71 35.58
N ASN A 182 -23.64 -3.25 34.37
CA ASN A 182 -23.73 -2.53 33.09
C ASN A 182 -22.68 -1.42 32.83
N SER A 183 -21.54 -1.44 33.52
CA SER A 183 -20.40 -0.60 33.16
C SER A 183 -19.68 -1.15 31.94
N HIS A 184 -19.19 -0.26 31.07
CA HIS A 184 -18.35 -0.62 29.93
C HIS A 184 -17.12 -1.41 30.40
N TYR A 185 -16.88 -2.59 29.82
CA TYR A 185 -15.83 -3.52 30.23
C TYR A 185 -14.75 -3.67 29.16
N ALA A 186 -15.18 -3.83 27.92
CA ALA A 186 -14.29 -3.92 26.78
C ALA A 186 -14.94 -3.31 25.54
N ASN A 187 -14.11 -2.95 24.57
CA ASN A 187 -14.54 -2.48 23.26
C ASN A 187 -13.67 -3.09 22.18
N ILE A 188 -14.30 -3.45 21.07
CA ILE A 188 -13.59 -3.80 19.84
C ILE A 188 -14.14 -2.90 18.75
N LYS A 189 -13.25 -2.13 18.12
CA LYS A 189 -13.60 -1.19 17.07
C LYS A 189 -12.68 -1.37 15.88
N VAL A 190 -13.25 -1.38 14.68
CA VAL A 190 -12.53 -1.43 13.42
C VAL A 190 -12.93 -0.24 12.57
N LYS A 191 -11.94 0.47 12.02
CA LYS A 191 -12.16 1.61 11.11
C LYS A 191 -11.42 1.40 9.80
N LYS A 192 -12.00 1.91 8.70
CA LYS A 192 -11.31 2.04 7.42
C LYS A 192 -10.20 3.08 7.53
N SER A 193 -9.32 3.13 6.53
CA SER A 193 -8.31 4.18 6.39
C SER A 193 -8.90 5.59 6.27
N THR A 194 -10.16 5.71 5.85
CA THR A 194 -10.91 6.99 5.80
C THR A 194 -11.41 7.45 7.17
N GLY A 195 -11.29 6.62 8.21
CA GLY A 195 -11.85 6.85 9.55
C GLY A 195 -13.27 6.34 9.75
N GLU A 196 -13.95 5.88 8.69
CA GLU A 196 -15.29 5.27 8.78
C GLU A 196 -15.27 4.01 9.64
N VAL A 197 -16.19 3.92 10.60
CA VAL A 197 -16.34 2.75 11.48
C VAL A 197 -17.04 1.62 10.74
N VAL A 198 -16.41 0.46 10.65
CA VAL A 198 -17.00 -0.75 10.03
C VAL A 198 -17.48 -1.77 11.06
N TYR A 199 -16.96 -1.68 12.28
CA TYR A 199 -17.37 -2.51 13.40
C TYR A 199 -17.11 -1.76 14.70
N ASP A 200 -18.09 -1.78 15.60
CA ASP A 200 -17.95 -1.24 16.95
C ASP A 200 -18.83 -2.07 17.88
N ARG A 201 -18.19 -2.76 18.82
CA ARG A 201 -18.86 -3.61 19.79
C ARG A 201 -18.40 -3.22 21.19
N ALA A 202 -19.30 -2.59 21.94
CA ALA A 202 -19.16 -2.45 23.38
C ALA A 202 -19.55 -3.77 24.06
N ILE A 203 -18.79 -4.14 25.09
CA ILE A 203 -19.03 -5.31 25.93
C ILE A 203 -19.13 -4.77 27.36
N ASN A 204 -20.27 -5.01 28.01
CA ASN A 204 -20.53 -4.52 29.35
C ASN A 204 -20.39 -5.63 30.39
N ASN A 205 -20.11 -5.23 31.63
CA ASN A 205 -20.16 -6.12 32.78
C ASN A 205 -21.60 -6.64 33.02
N ALA A 206 -21.68 -7.82 33.62
CA ALA A 206 -22.90 -8.52 34.00
C ALA A 206 -23.88 -8.81 32.84
N GLN A 207 -23.48 -8.61 31.59
CA GLN A 207 -24.25 -8.96 30.41
C GLN A 207 -23.79 -10.32 29.86
N GLN A 208 -24.73 -11.23 29.61
CA GLN A 208 -24.43 -12.50 28.94
C GLN A 208 -24.18 -12.25 27.44
N LEU A 209 -23.04 -12.73 26.96
CA LEU A 209 -22.71 -12.79 25.54
C LEU A 209 -23.28 -14.06 24.92
N ALA A 210 -23.74 -13.98 23.68
CA ALA A 210 -24.07 -15.16 22.89
C ALA A 210 -22.80 -15.82 22.34
N ASP A 211 -22.87 -17.12 22.04
CA ASP A 211 -21.84 -17.79 21.23
C ASP A 211 -22.03 -17.37 19.77
N GLU A 212 -21.10 -16.58 19.26
CA GLU A 212 -21.17 -16.08 17.89
C GLU A 212 -19.79 -15.77 17.33
N SER A 213 -19.70 -15.71 16.01
CA SER A 213 -18.47 -15.37 15.30
C SER A 213 -18.75 -14.35 14.20
N LYS A 214 -17.84 -13.39 14.08
CA LYS A 214 -17.85 -12.39 13.01
C LYS A 214 -16.55 -12.47 12.21
N MET A 215 -16.69 -12.60 10.91
CA MET A 215 -15.61 -12.38 9.95
C MET A 215 -15.71 -10.96 9.41
N ILE A 216 -14.61 -10.22 9.47
CA ILE A 216 -14.47 -8.87 8.94
C ILE A 216 -13.38 -8.88 7.87
N PRO A 217 -13.72 -8.68 6.58
CA PRO A 217 -12.73 -8.45 5.54
C PRO A 217 -11.99 -7.14 5.81
N MET A 218 -10.66 -7.21 5.84
CA MET A 218 -9.76 -6.10 6.15
C MET A 218 -9.06 -5.60 4.89
N LYS A 219 -8.47 -4.40 4.98
CA LYS A 219 -7.55 -3.86 3.97
C LYS A 219 -6.39 -3.16 4.67
N ALA A 220 -5.25 -3.06 3.99
CA ALA A 220 -4.15 -2.24 4.46
C ALA A 220 -4.63 -0.79 4.74
N GLY A 221 -4.16 -0.21 5.85
CA GLY A 221 -4.58 1.08 6.39
C GLY A 221 -5.83 1.03 7.27
N TYR A 222 -6.51 -0.11 7.42
CA TYR A 222 -7.57 -0.24 8.43
C TYR A 222 -6.95 -0.22 9.83
N THR A 223 -7.71 0.24 10.81
CA THR A 223 -7.29 0.22 12.22
C THR A 223 -8.17 -0.69 13.06
N ILE A 224 -7.55 -1.42 13.98
CA ILE A 224 -8.18 -2.24 15.01
C ILE A 224 -7.87 -1.58 16.34
N GLU A 225 -8.89 -1.23 17.11
CA GLU A 225 -8.80 -0.69 18.46
C GLU A 225 -9.48 -1.65 19.43
N ILE A 226 -8.75 -2.02 20.48
CA ILE A 226 -9.18 -2.99 21.48
C ILE A 226 -8.98 -2.34 22.84
N ALA A 227 -10.06 -2.24 23.61
CA ALA A 227 -10.03 -1.70 24.95
C ALA A 227 -10.46 -2.76 25.96
N HIS A 228 -9.83 -2.72 27.14
CA HIS A 228 -10.23 -3.53 28.29
C HIS A 228 -10.04 -2.71 29.56
N THR A 229 -11.00 -2.75 30.49
CA THR A 229 -10.88 -2.00 31.76
C THR A 229 -9.91 -2.63 32.75
N GLU A 230 -9.54 -3.90 32.55
CA GLU A 230 -8.49 -4.61 33.30
C GLU A 230 -7.33 -4.94 32.36
N GLY A 231 -6.23 -4.20 32.44
CA GLY A 231 -5.23 -4.12 31.38
C GLY A 231 -4.46 -5.40 31.17
N ASP A 232 -4.18 -6.13 32.26
CA ASP A 232 -3.49 -7.42 32.22
C ASP A 232 -4.38 -8.59 31.73
N ARG A 233 -5.66 -8.31 31.48
CA ARG A 233 -6.64 -9.24 30.91
C ARG A 233 -6.90 -9.05 29.43
N LEU A 234 -6.26 -8.07 28.81
CA LEU A 234 -6.05 -8.05 27.37
C LEU A 234 -4.73 -8.75 27.06
N ARG A 235 -4.82 -9.87 26.36
CA ARG A 235 -3.68 -10.75 26.04
C ARG A 235 -3.45 -10.79 24.53
N TYR A 236 -2.18 -10.92 24.13
CA TYR A 236 -1.77 -10.98 22.75
C TYR A 236 -0.79 -12.12 22.52
N THR A 237 -1.00 -12.86 21.44
CA THR A 237 -0.17 -14.00 21.05
C THR A 237 0.06 -13.95 19.55
N ILE A 238 1.28 -14.22 19.13
CA ILE A 238 1.61 -14.43 17.72
C ILE A 238 1.72 -15.94 17.49
N ASP A 239 0.96 -16.45 16.54
CA ASP A 239 0.85 -17.87 16.22
C ASP A 239 0.53 -18.72 17.47
N ASN A 240 1.47 -19.60 17.85
CA ASN A 240 1.42 -20.43 19.06
C ASN A 240 2.58 -20.08 20.01
N GLY A 241 3.08 -18.85 19.91
CA GLY A 241 4.17 -18.33 20.75
C GLY A 241 3.73 -17.94 22.15
N GLU A 242 4.58 -17.17 22.83
CA GLU A 242 4.30 -16.69 24.17
C GLU A 242 3.13 -15.69 24.19
N THR A 243 2.31 -15.80 25.24
CA THR A 243 1.20 -14.89 25.48
C THR A 243 1.68 -13.69 26.28
N THR A 244 1.50 -12.49 25.74
CA THR A 244 1.86 -11.23 26.38
C THR A 244 0.63 -10.55 26.97
N LYS A 245 0.74 -10.06 28.22
CA LYS A 245 -0.25 -9.17 28.84
C LYS A 245 -0.01 -7.74 28.36
N LEU A 246 -1.04 -7.06 27.87
CA LEU A 246 -0.90 -5.78 27.19
C LEU A 246 -1.05 -4.55 28.11
N GLY A 247 -1.34 -4.76 29.38
CA GLY A 247 -1.43 -3.73 30.41
C GLY A 247 -1.14 -4.28 31.81
N SER A 248 -1.36 -3.45 32.83
CA SER A 248 -1.18 -3.82 34.24
C SER A 248 -2.50 -4.23 34.90
N PRO A 249 -2.45 -4.97 36.02
CA PRO A 249 -3.64 -5.27 36.80
C PRO A 249 -4.35 -3.99 37.24
N TYR A 250 -5.69 -4.02 37.23
CA TYR A 250 -6.55 -2.91 37.69
C TYR A 250 -6.41 -1.58 36.94
N THR A 251 -5.77 -1.55 35.78
CA THR A 251 -5.70 -0.36 34.92
C THR A 251 -6.48 -0.56 33.64
N ALA A 252 -7.06 0.48 33.06
CA ALA A 252 -7.61 0.39 31.71
C ALA A 252 -6.48 0.38 30.68
N VAL A 253 -6.67 -0.37 29.60
CA VAL A 253 -5.76 -0.38 28.44
C VAL A 253 -6.54 -0.19 27.15
N ILE A 254 -5.93 0.53 26.21
CA ILE A 254 -6.39 0.61 24.83
C ILE A 254 -5.18 0.28 23.95
N LYS A 255 -5.34 -0.70 23.06
CA LYS A 255 -4.34 -1.05 22.05
C LYS A 255 -4.89 -0.76 20.67
N LYS A 256 -4.07 -0.15 19.83
CA LYS A 256 -4.41 0.22 18.47
C LYS A 256 -3.41 -0.38 17.51
N TYR A 257 -3.91 -0.96 16.43
CA TYR A 257 -3.09 -1.59 15.41
C TYR A 257 -3.55 -1.09 14.04
N GLU A 258 -2.59 -0.75 13.19
CA GLU A 258 -2.81 -0.53 11.76
C GLU A 258 -2.54 -1.84 11.02
N VAL A 259 -3.51 -2.26 10.21
CA VAL A 259 -3.35 -3.36 9.27
C VAL A 259 -2.40 -2.90 8.18
N THR A 260 -1.25 -3.55 8.08
CA THR A 260 -0.37 -3.36 6.92
C THR A 260 -0.76 -4.37 5.85
N LYS A 261 -0.03 -4.37 4.72
CA LYS A 261 -0.30 -5.34 3.68
C LYS A 261 -0.16 -6.77 4.18
N ASN A 262 0.83 -7.06 5.02
CA ASN A 262 1.27 -8.41 5.38
C ASN A 262 1.44 -8.63 6.88
N SER A 263 1.10 -7.66 7.71
CA SER A 263 1.32 -7.70 9.15
C SER A 263 0.40 -6.70 9.88
N LEU A 264 0.70 -6.45 11.15
CA LEU A 264 0.14 -5.38 11.95
C LEU A 264 1.26 -4.46 12.43
N LYS A 265 0.95 -3.18 12.52
CA LYS A 265 1.78 -2.20 13.18
C LYS A 265 1.03 -1.68 14.41
N GLU A 266 1.57 -1.90 15.60
CA GLU A 266 1.04 -1.25 16.81
C GLU A 266 1.24 0.26 16.69
N LEU A 267 0.19 1.01 17.01
CA LEU A 267 0.18 2.47 17.03
C LEU A 267 0.40 2.95 18.48
N GLN A 268 1.22 3.99 18.63
CA GLN A 268 1.44 4.67 19.92
C GLN A 268 0.25 5.55 20.31
#